data_AF-A0A2G9URP7-F1
#
_entry.id   AF-A0A2G9URP7-F1
#
_cell.length_a   1.000
_cell.length_b   1.000
_cell.length_c   1.000
_cell.angle_alpha   90.00
_cell.angle_beta   90.00
_cell.angle_gamma   90.00
#
_symmetry.space_group_name_H-M   'P 1'
#
loop_
_entity.id
_entity.type
_entity.pdbx_description
1 polymer ?
#
loop_
_entity_poly.entity_id
_entity_poly.type
_entity_poly.pdbx_seq_one_letter_code
_entity_poly.pdbx_strand_id
1 'polypeptide(L)'
;MFLVCDPPFGDEELTRHAVVCHAEQARIYRKLSNSDEERKQYAVAALILNKAQQGPNSKSRAHCYLRKEATVFYSKAIKLSMEMKDLRVAGFTSLEAAKVLINSTQYEMAAEHAQRAARLLEGDFIAHTQALYCLATVHFHLSQWGHLLADIDEIWMAVMKNRSKSVMGRRILKDLEVITVLVLWKTRIYIF
;
A
#
# COMPACT_ATOMS: atom_id res chain seq x y z
N MET A 1 15.16 13.69 44.96
CA MET A 1 13.80 13.57 44.39
C MET A 1 13.61 14.72 43.42
N PHE A 2 14.07 14.56 42.18
CA PHE A 2 13.82 15.51 41.11
C PHE A 2 12.69 14.95 40.26
N LEU A 3 11.55 15.64 40.28
CA LEU A 3 10.44 15.45 39.35
C LEU A 3 10.97 15.77 37.95
N VAL A 4 11.23 14.72 37.15
CA VAL A 4 11.37 14.89 35.71
C VAL A 4 9.95 15.03 35.18
N CYS A 5 9.57 16.26 34.84
CA CYS A 5 8.42 16.51 33.99
C CYS A 5 8.69 15.83 32.65
N ASP A 6 7.84 14.89 32.25
CA ASP A 6 7.85 14.34 30.90
C ASP A 6 7.67 15.50 29.89
N PRO A 7 8.59 15.67 28.92
CA PRO A 7 8.40 16.65 27.87
C PRO A 7 7.33 16.15 26.89
N PRO A 8 6.38 17.00 26.44
CA PRO A 8 5.26 16.57 25.60
C PRO A 8 5.63 16.35 24.11
N PHE A 9 6.91 16.10 23.79
CA PHE A 9 7.46 16.09 22.42
C PHE A 9 8.30 14.85 22.07
N GLY A 10 8.09 13.70 22.74
CA GLY A 10 9.05 12.59 22.75
C GLY A 10 9.14 11.61 21.55
N ASP A 11 8.12 11.47 20.69
CA ASP A 11 8.11 10.37 19.68
C ASP A 11 8.24 10.81 18.21
N GLU A 12 7.74 11.98 17.85
CA GLU A 12 7.76 12.44 16.45
C GLU A 12 9.18 12.84 15.99
N GLU A 13 9.94 13.47 16.88
CA GLU A 13 11.31 13.88 16.60
C GLU A 13 12.23 12.68 16.44
N LEU A 14 12.09 11.67 17.31
CA LEU A 14 12.82 10.40 17.21
C LEU A 14 12.53 9.68 15.88
N THR A 15 11.26 9.65 15.47
CA THR A 15 10.83 9.05 14.20
C THR A 15 11.50 9.74 13.01
N ARG A 16 11.49 11.08 12.97
CA ARG A 16 12.13 11.84 11.88
C ARG A 16 13.63 11.61 11.82
N HIS A 17 14.30 11.60 12.97
CA HIS A 17 15.74 11.31 13.04
C HIS A 17 16.05 9.91 12.50
N ALA A 18 15.28 8.89 12.90
CA ALA A 18 15.46 7.53 12.39
C ALA A 18 15.31 7.46 10.86
N VAL A 19 14.30 8.14 10.31
CA VAL A 19 14.07 8.20 8.85
C VAL A 19 15.24 8.86 8.12
N VAL A 20 15.77 9.97 8.65
CA VAL A 20 16.96 10.63 8.09
C VAL A 20 18.17 9.71 8.14
N CYS A 21 18.40 9.01 9.25
CA CYS A 21 19.50 8.04 9.37
C CYS A 21 19.43 6.96 8.29
N HIS A 22 18.25 6.35 8.09
CA HIS A 22 18.07 5.36 7.03
C HIS A 22 18.24 5.95 5.63
N ALA A 23 17.78 7.18 5.39
CA ALA A 23 17.99 7.86 4.11
C ALA A 23 19.48 8.14 3.83
N GLU A 24 20.26 8.52 4.84
CA GLU A 24 21.71 8.70 4.72
C GLU A 24 22.44 7.36 4.54
N GLN A 25 22.04 6.31 5.26
CA GLN A 25 22.57 4.96 5.04
C GLN A 25 22.34 4.50 3.59
N ALA A 26 21.15 4.75 3.03
CA ALA A 26 20.86 4.47 1.63
C ALA A 26 21.82 5.22 0.68
N ARG A 27 22.10 6.51 0.95
CA ARG A 27 23.07 7.31 0.18
C ARG A 27 24.50 6.76 0.27
N ILE A 28 24.90 6.24 1.43
CA ILE A 28 26.20 5.60 1.62
C ILE A 28 26.27 4.31 0.80
N TYR A 29 25.25 3.44 0.89
CA TYR A 29 25.21 2.18 0.12
C TYR A 29 25.21 2.41 -1.39
N ARG A 30 24.57 3.48 -1.87
CA ARG A 30 24.68 3.91 -3.27
C ARG A 30 26.12 4.17 -3.70
N LYS A 31 26.89 4.90 -2.88
CA LYS A 31 28.30 5.19 -3.16
C LYS A 31 29.17 3.94 -3.14
N LEU A 32 28.77 2.93 -2.35
CA LEU A 32 29.39 1.61 -2.29
C LEU A 32 28.90 0.66 -3.39
N SER A 33 28.04 1.12 -4.30
CA SER A 33 27.42 0.30 -5.35
C SER A 33 26.66 -0.93 -4.83
N ASN A 34 26.14 -0.86 -3.60
CA ASN A 34 25.33 -1.92 -2.99
C ASN A 34 23.83 -1.57 -3.09
N SER A 35 23.24 -1.88 -4.24
CA SER A 35 21.84 -1.55 -4.55
C SER A 35 20.83 -2.29 -3.67
N ASP A 36 21.15 -3.50 -3.18
CA ASP A 36 20.24 -4.27 -2.32
C ASP A 36 20.11 -3.61 -0.94
N GLU A 37 21.23 -3.24 -0.32
CA GLU A 37 21.20 -2.52 0.95
C GLU A 37 20.61 -1.11 0.78
N GLU A 38 20.94 -0.39 -0.31
CA GLU A 38 20.31 0.90 -0.61
C GLU A 38 18.77 0.78 -0.65
N ARG A 39 18.26 -0.22 -1.36
CA ARG A 39 16.82 -0.50 -1.45
C ARG A 39 16.23 -0.80 -0.07
N LYS A 40 16.87 -1.67 0.72
CA LYS A 40 16.40 -2.03 2.08
C LYS A 40 16.24 -0.79 2.95
N GLN A 41 17.23 0.10 2.94
CA GLN A 41 17.19 1.31 3.75
C GLN A 41 16.04 2.24 3.36
N TYR A 42 15.75 2.41 2.06
CA TYR A 42 14.57 3.17 1.64
C TYR A 42 13.25 2.49 2.05
N ALA A 43 13.15 1.17 1.93
CA ALA A 43 11.96 0.45 2.37
C ALA A 43 11.71 0.60 3.88
N VAL A 44 12.77 0.55 4.70
CA VAL A 44 12.69 0.74 6.15
C VAL A 44 12.28 2.18 6.49
N ALA A 45 12.88 3.19 5.85
CA ALA A 45 12.50 4.59 6.03
C ALA A 45 11.00 4.81 5.74
N ALA A 46 10.50 4.24 4.64
CA ALA A 46 9.08 4.31 4.29
C ALA A 46 8.17 3.64 5.34
N LEU A 47 8.58 2.48 5.86
CA LEU A 47 7.83 1.74 6.87
C LEU A 47 7.73 2.49 8.20
N ILE A 48 8.82 3.12 8.65
CA ILE A 48 8.83 3.93 9.88
C ILE A 48 7.83 5.09 9.74
N LEU A 49 7.85 5.79 8.60
CA LEU A 49 6.91 6.87 8.32
C LEU A 49 5.45 6.39 8.28
N ASN A 50 5.19 5.22 7.70
CA ASN A 50 3.85 4.63 7.67
C ASN A 50 3.34 4.31 9.09
N LYS A 51 4.19 3.68 9.93
CA LYS A 51 3.83 3.36 11.32
C LYS A 51 3.51 4.62 12.12
N ALA A 52 4.31 5.67 11.94
CA ALA A 52 4.08 6.95 12.61
C ALA A 52 2.74 7.61 12.23
N GLN A 53 2.21 7.34 11.03
CA GLN A 53 0.91 7.85 10.59
C GLN A 53 -0.28 7.13 11.24
N GLN A 54 -0.10 5.90 11.73
CA GLN A 54 -1.15 5.10 12.34
C GLN A 54 -1.33 5.38 13.85
N GLY A 55 -0.52 6.28 14.42
CA GLY A 55 -0.61 6.71 15.82
C GLY A 55 -1.82 7.61 16.13
N PRO A 56 -2.13 7.83 17.42
CA PRO A 56 -3.35 8.50 17.88
C PRO A 56 -3.49 9.99 17.49
N ASN A 57 -2.43 10.65 16.99
CA ASN A 57 -2.40 12.08 16.64
C ASN A 57 -2.42 12.38 15.12
N SER A 58 -2.92 11.45 14.30
CA SER A 58 -2.83 11.42 12.82
C SER A 58 -3.39 12.62 12.01
N LYS A 59 -3.95 13.67 12.63
CA LYS A 59 -4.63 14.79 11.95
C LYS A 59 -3.83 16.11 11.87
N SER A 60 -2.58 16.15 12.35
CA SER A 60 -1.75 17.37 12.31
C SER A 60 -1.12 17.62 10.92
N ARG A 61 -0.79 18.88 10.58
CA ARG A 61 -0.09 19.26 9.33
C ARG A 61 1.27 18.55 9.17
N ALA A 62 1.90 18.17 10.29
CA ALA A 62 3.13 17.38 10.30
C ALA A 62 2.96 16.01 9.61
N HIS A 63 1.78 15.37 9.73
CA HIS A 63 1.52 14.07 9.10
C HIS A 63 1.41 14.15 7.57
N CYS A 64 0.97 15.27 7.00
CA CYS A 64 0.94 15.45 5.54
C CYS A 64 2.35 15.44 4.93
N TYR A 65 3.35 15.96 5.65
CA TYR A 65 4.75 15.94 5.22
C TYR A 65 5.31 14.51 5.25
N LEU A 66 5.13 13.81 6.38
CA LEU A 66 5.58 12.41 6.57
C LEU A 66 4.98 11.46 5.51
N ARG A 67 3.75 11.73 5.08
CA ARG A 67 3.04 10.97 4.04
C ARG A 67 3.67 11.11 2.65
N LYS A 68 3.97 12.33 2.21
CA LYS A 68 4.64 12.57 0.93
C LYS A 68 6.05 11.97 0.92
N GLU A 69 6.71 12.01 2.06
CA GLU A 69 8.06 11.46 2.19
C GLU A 69 8.07 9.92 2.14
N ALA A 70 7.07 9.26 2.75
CA ALA A 70 6.93 7.81 2.69
C ALA A 70 6.77 7.31 1.25
N THR A 71 5.95 7.98 0.44
CA THR A 71 5.71 7.59 -0.96
C THR A 71 6.97 7.77 -1.80
N VAL A 72 7.76 8.83 -1.56
CA VAL A 72 9.07 9.02 -2.21
C VAL A 72 10.01 7.86 -1.90
N PHE A 73 10.07 7.41 -0.65
CA PHE A 73 10.93 6.28 -0.27
C PHE A 73 10.44 4.95 -0.84
N TYR A 74 9.13 4.68 -0.83
CA TYR A 74 8.58 3.51 -1.52
C TYR A 74 8.92 3.52 -3.01
N SER A 75 8.76 4.64 -3.72
CA SER A 75 9.09 4.74 -5.14
C SER A 75 10.57 4.50 -5.43
N LYS A 76 11.48 4.97 -4.57
CA LYS A 76 12.91 4.67 -4.68
C LYS A 76 13.20 3.19 -4.48
N ALA A 77 12.61 2.57 -3.46
CA ALA A 77 12.78 1.14 -3.20
C ALA A 77 12.23 0.27 -4.34
N ILE A 78 11.04 0.59 -4.86
CA ILE A 78 10.44 -0.11 -6.01
C ILE A 78 11.33 0.02 -7.25
N LYS A 79 11.83 1.23 -7.54
CA LYS A 79 12.71 1.47 -8.69
C LYS A 79 13.97 0.60 -8.62
N LEU A 80 14.64 0.58 -7.46
CA LEU A 80 15.83 -0.24 -7.25
C LEU A 80 15.51 -1.74 -7.37
N SER A 81 14.39 -2.21 -6.80
CA SER A 81 13.95 -3.61 -6.96
C SER A 81 13.77 -3.98 -8.43
N MET A 82 13.14 -3.11 -9.21
CA MET A 82 12.94 -3.34 -10.65
C MET A 82 14.26 -3.36 -11.42
N GLU A 83 15.18 -2.45 -11.13
CA GLU A 83 16.54 -2.40 -11.74
C GLU A 83 17.35 -3.67 -11.42
N MET A 84 17.23 -4.17 -10.19
CA MET A 84 17.84 -5.44 -9.75
C MET A 84 17.11 -6.68 -10.27
N LYS A 85 15.99 -6.52 -11.00
CA LYS A 85 15.10 -7.59 -11.46
C LYS A 85 14.49 -8.44 -10.33
N ASP A 86 14.45 -7.91 -9.11
CA ASP A 86 13.74 -8.53 -7.99
C ASP A 86 12.26 -8.12 -8.04
N LEU A 87 11.55 -8.73 -8.98
CA LEU A 87 10.15 -8.41 -9.30
C LEU A 87 9.21 -8.73 -8.14
N ARG A 88 9.51 -9.77 -7.36
CA ARG A 88 8.68 -10.16 -6.21
C ARG A 88 8.75 -9.11 -5.12
N VAL A 89 9.95 -8.64 -4.78
CA VAL A 89 10.11 -7.55 -3.80
C VAL A 89 9.53 -6.24 -4.32
N ALA A 90 9.67 -5.93 -5.61
CA ALA A 90 8.99 -4.78 -6.22
C ALA A 90 7.46 -4.86 -6.07
N GLY A 91 6.89 -6.06 -6.26
CA GLY A 91 5.46 -6.33 -6.08
C GLY A 91 4.99 -6.07 -4.65
N PHE A 92 5.64 -6.67 -3.65
CA PHE A 92 5.29 -6.45 -2.24
C PHE A 92 5.46 -4.99 -1.81
N THR A 93 6.55 -4.35 -2.23
CA THR A 93 6.79 -2.94 -1.91
C THR A 93 5.72 -2.04 -2.55
N SER A 94 5.28 -2.37 -3.76
CA SER A 94 4.17 -1.67 -4.43
C SER A 94 2.83 -1.88 -3.71
N LEU A 95 2.57 -3.09 -3.22
CA LEU A 95 1.36 -3.38 -2.45
C LEU A 95 1.31 -2.55 -1.15
N GLU A 96 2.41 -2.46 -0.42
CA GLU A 96 2.48 -1.64 0.78
C GLU A 96 2.33 -0.14 0.47
N ALA A 97 2.96 0.35 -0.60
CA ALA A 97 2.78 1.73 -1.06
C ALA A 97 1.30 2.04 -1.38
N ALA A 98 0.60 1.11 -2.06
CA ALA A 98 -0.82 1.26 -2.39
C ALA A 98 -1.67 1.38 -1.12
N LYS A 99 -1.46 0.52 -0.12
CA LYS A 99 -2.18 0.59 1.17
C LYS A 99 -1.97 1.94 1.87
N VAL A 100 -0.74 2.44 1.89
CA VAL A 100 -0.43 3.76 2.48
C VAL A 100 -1.16 4.88 1.75
N LEU A 101 -1.18 4.84 0.40
CA LEU A 101 -1.85 5.83 -0.43
C LEU A 101 -3.38 5.79 -0.28
N ILE A 102 -3.98 4.59 -0.15
CA ILE A 102 -5.42 4.43 0.13
C ILE A 102 -5.78 5.03 1.49
N ASN A 103 -5.04 4.69 2.55
CA ASN A 103 -5.23 5.27 3.89
C ASN A 103 -5.02 6.79 3.89
N SER A 104 -4.31 7.28 2.87
CA SER A 104 -4.00 8.67 2.64
C SER A 104 -4.97 9.38 1.70
N THR A 105 -6.03 8.70 1.25
CA THR A 105 -7.03 9.19 0.28
C THR A 105 -6.41 9.71 -1.02
N GLN A 106 -5.24 9.19 -1.42
CA GLN A 106 -4.56 9.51 -2.68
C GLN A 106 -4.83 8.39 -3.69
N TYR A 107 -6.08 8.29 -4.12
CA TYR A 107 -6.60 7.13 -4.83
C TYR A 107 -5.98 6.95 -6.23
N GLU A 108 -5.73 8.04 -6.96
CA GLU A 108 -5.14 7.98 -8.30
C GLU A 108 -3.70 7.43 -8.26
N MET A 109 -2.90 7.87 -7.28
CA MET A 109 -1.56 7.33 -7.07
C MET A 109 -1.62 5.89 -6.54
N ALA A 110 -2.58 5.58 -5.67
CA ALA A 110 -2.75 4.23 -5.16
C ALA A 110 -3.06 3.23 -6.29
N ALA A 111 -3.85 3.63 -7.29
CA ALA A 111 -4.18 2.81 -8.46
C ALA A 111 -2.91 2.32 -9.17
N GLU A 112 -1.95 3.22 -9.42
CA GLU A 112 -0.70 2.89 -10.12
C GLU A 112 0.11 1.81 -9.37
N HIS A 113 0.22 1.98 -8.04
CA HIS A 113 0.94 1.04 -7.19
C HIS A 113 0.20 -0.29 -7.04
N ALA A 114 -1.13 -0.27 -6.89
CA ALA A 114 -1.95 -1.48 -6.78
C ALA A 114 -1.93 -2.29 -8.09
N GLN A 115 -2.02 -1.64 -9.25
CA GLN A 115 -1.92 -2.31 -10.55
C GLN A 115 -0.54 -2.95 -10.78
N ARG A 116 0.52 -2.26 -10.36
CA ARG A 116 1.87 -2.83 -10.39
C ARG A 116 1.98 -4.05 -9.48
N ALA A 117 1.47 -3.96 -8.26
CA ALA A 117 1.46 -5.08 -7.32
C ALA A 117 0.68 -6.28 -7.86
N ALA A 118 -0.53 -6.06 -8.39
CA ALA A 118 -1.38 -7.12 -8.93
C ALA A 118 -0.66 -7.92 -10.03
N ARG A 119 -0.01 -7.22 -10.97
CA ARG A 119 0.77 -7.84 -12.05
C ARG A 119 2.00 -8.60 -11.56
N LEU A 120 2.78 -8.00 -10.67
CA LEU A 120 4.04 -8.61 -10.20
C LEU A 120 3.82 -9.77 -9.24
N LEU A 121 2.64 -9.85 -8.62
CA LEU A 121 2.31 -10.84 -7.60
C LEU A 121 1.33 -11.92 -8.06
N GLU A 122 0.96 -11.99 -9.35
CA GLU A 122 -0.03 -12.94 -9.90
C GLU A 122 0.24 -14.41 -9.49
N GLY A 123 1.50 -14.80 -9.30
CA GLY A 123 1.89 -16.14 -8.83
C GLY A 123 1.71 -16.40 -7.31
N ASP A 124 1.45 -15.37 -6.50
CA ASP A 124 1.24 -15.46 -5.05
C ASP A 124 -0.22 -15.12 -4.75
N PHE A 125 -1.06 -16.15 -4.60
CA PHE A 125 -2.52 -15.99 -4.45
C PHE A 125 -2.91 -14.96 -3.38
N ILE A 126 -2.26 -14.98 -2.21
CA ILE A 126 -2.64 -14.10 -1.10
C ILE A 126 -2.30 -12.66 -1.45
N ALA A 127 -1.07 -12.43 -1.89
CA ALA A 127 -0.57 -11.08 -2.17
C ALA A 127 -1.25 -10.48 -3.42
N HIS A 128 -1.50 -11.29 -4.45
CA HIS A 128 -2.26 -10.89 -5.64
C HIS A 128 -3.68 -10.47 -5.27
N THR A 129 -4.41 -11.31 -4.53
CA THR A 129 -5.79 -10.98 -4.14
C THR A 129 -5.84 -9.72 -3.27
N GLN A 130 -4.85 -9.50 -2.39
CA GLN A 130 -4.74 -8.24 -1.64
C GLN A 130 -4.53 -7.02 -2.54
N ALA A 131 -3.73 -7.14 -3.61
CA ALA A 131 -3.55 -6.07 -4.58
C ALA A 131 -4.85 -5.77 -5.35
N LEU A 132 -5.60 -6.80 -5.75
CA LEU A 132 -6.91 -6.64 -6.38
C LEU A 132 -7.93 -5.96 -5.44
N TYR A 133 -7.95 -6.32 -4.15
CA TYR A 133 -8.78 -5.60 -3.17
C TYR A 133 -8.38 -4.12 -3.04
N CYS A 134 -7.09 -3.80 -3.16
CA CYS A 134 -6.65 -2.40 -3.18
C CYS A 134 -7.18 -1.67 -4.42
N LEU A 135 -7.13 -2.29 -5.60
CA LEU A 135 -7.72 -1.73 -6.83
C LEU A 135 -9.24 -1.52 -6.68
N ALA A 136 -9.97 -2.54 -6.22
CA ALA A 136 -11.41 -2.43 -5.99
C ALA A 136 -11.75 -1.28 -5.01
N THR A 137 -10.97 -1.14 -3.94
CA THR A 137 -11.14 -0.04 -2.98
C THR A 137 -10.91 1.33 -3.64
N VAL A 138 -9.86 1.44 -4.44
CA VAL A 138 -9.53 2.67 -5.18
C VAL A 138 -10.62 3.02 -6.18
N HIS A 139 -11.04 2.08 -7.02
CA HIS A 139 -12.08 2.32 -8.03
C HIS A 139 -13.44 2.62 -7.41
N PHE A 140 -13.77 2.02 -6.26
CA PHE A 140 -14.94 2.40 -5.48
C PHE A 140 -14.89 3.88 -5.06
N HIS A 141 -13.78 4.33 -4.47
CA HIS A 141 -13.64 5.72 -4.03
C HIS A 141 -13.62 6.73 -5.18
N LEU A 142 -13.08 6.35 -6.34
CA LEU A 142 -13.10 7.15 -7.55
C LEU A 142 -14.43 7.08 -8.32
N SER A 143 -15.42 6.34 -7.82
CA SER A 143 -16.71 6.08 -8.51
C SER A 143 -16.54 5.51 -9.92
N GLN A 144 -15.47 4.74 -10.14
CA GLN A 144 -15.16 4.09 -11.42
C GLN A 144 -15.80 2.70 -11.46
N TRP A 145 -17.12 2.67 -11.54
CA TRP A 145 -17.91 1.45 -11.36
C TRP A 145 -17.58 0.32 -12.36
N GLY A 146 -17.25 0.67 -13.61
CA GLY A 146 -16.86 -0.31 -14.63
C GLY A 146 -15.55 -1.02 -14.28
N HIS A 147 -14.55 -0.27 -13.80
CA HIS A 147 -13.28 -0.84 -13.35
C HIS A 147 -13.44 -1.64 -12.06
N LEU A 148 -14.27 -1.18 -11.13
CA LEU A 148 -14.60 -1.93 -9.91
C LEU A 148 -15.22 -3.30 -10.23
N LEU A 149 -16.15 -3.37 -11.19
CA LEU A 149 -16.73 -4.64 -11.61
C LEU A 149 -15.68 -5.59 -12.23
N ALA A 150 -14.73 -5.06 -12.99
CA ALA A 150 -13.63 -5.85 -13.53
C ALA A 150 -12.72 -6.40 -12.41
N ASP A 151 -12.38 -5.59 -11.40
CA ASP A 151 -11.60 -6.07 -10.26
C ASP A 151 -12.33 -7.16 -9.48
N ILE A 152 -13.65 -7.00 -9.29
CA ILE A 152 -14.49 -8.00 -8.60
C ILE A 152 -14.46 -9.34 -9.36
N ASP A 153 -14.55 -9.31 -10.69
CA ASP A 153 -14.46 -10.50 -11.53
C ASP A 153 -13.06 -11.15 -11.45
N GLU A 154 -11.98 -10.36 -11.46
CA GLU A 154 -10.63 -10.88 -11.25
C GLU A 154 -10.46 -11.55 -9.88
N ILE A 155 -10.96 -10.93 -8.81
CA ILE A 155 -10.94 -11.52 -7.45
C ILE A 155 -11.76 -12.82 -7.45
N TRP A 156 -12.93 -12.82 -8.07
CA TRP A 156 -13.77 -14.00 -8.20
C TRP A 156 -13.01 -15.15 -8.84
N MET A 157 -12.40 -14.91 -10.00
CA MET A 157 -11.63 -15.89 -10.75
C MET A 157 -10.43 -16.41 -9.96
N ALA A 158 -9.70 -15.53 -9.28
CA ALA A 158 -8.58 -15.90 -8.42
C ALA A 158 -9.03 -16.83 -7.28
N VAL A 159 -10.14 -16.51 -6.62
CA VAL A 159 -10.70 -17.31 -5.51
C VAL A 159 -11.25 -18.63 -6.02
N MET A 160 -11.96 -18.64 -7.16
CA MET A 160 -12.49 -19.85 -7.77
C MET A 160 -11.38 -20.85 -8.10
N LYS A 161 -10.29 -20.37 -8.70
CA LYS A 161 -9.11 -21.15 -9.08
C LYS A 161 -8.37 -21.74 -7.88
N ASN A 162 -8.21 -20.98 -6.79
CA ASN A 162 -7.29 -21.37 -5.71
C ASN A 162 -7.97 -21.83 -4.41
N ARG A 163 -9.20 -21.36 -4.12
CA ARG A 163 -9.80 -21.47 -2.77
C ARG A 163 -11.31 -21.71 -2.74
N SER A 164 -11.97 -22.02 -3.86
CA SER A 164 -13.43 -22.23 -3.95
C SER A 164 -14.01 -23.21 -2.92
N LYS A 165 -13.28 -24.29 -2.59
CA LYS A 165 -13.71 -25.31 -1.62
C LYS A 165 -13.44 -24.94 -0.16
N SER A 166 -12.68 -23.88 0.11
CA SER A 166 -12.39 -23.43 1.48
C SER A 166 -13.54 -22.63 2.06
N VAL A 167 -13.69 -22.65 3.40
CA VAL A 167 -14.70 -21.84 4.10
C VAL A 167 -14.52 -20.36 3.80
N MET A 168 -13.27 -19.89 3.84
CA MET A 168 -12.93 -18.50 3.53
C MET A 168 -13.25 -18.15 2.07
N GLY A 169 -12.87 -19.00 1.11
CA GLY A 169 -13.16 -18.76 -0.30
C GLY A 169 -14.66 -18.68 -0.59
N ARG A 170 -15.48 -19.57 -0.01
CA ARG A 170 -16.94 -19.48 -0.14
C ARG A 170 -17.52 -18.19 0.43
N ARG A 171 -16.98 -17.71 1.56
CA ARG A 171 -17.41 -16.44 2.15
C ARG A 171 -17.08 -15.27 1.22
N ILE A 172 -15.85 -15.22 0.72
CA ILE A 172 -15.42 -14.19 -0.23
C ILE A 172 -16.31 -14.19 -1.47
N LEU A 173 -16.57 -15.35 -2.07
CA LEU A 173 -17.42 -15.44 -3.27
C LEU A 173 -18.82 -14.87 -3.00
N LYS A 174 -19.47 -15.23 -1.88
CA LYS A 174 -20.77 -14.66 -1.49
C LYS A 174 -20.71 -13.14 -1.33
N ASP A 175 -19.66 -12.62 -0.67
CA ASP A 175 -19.49 -11.19 -0.49
C ASP A 175 -19.34 -10.49 -1.86
N LEU A 176 -18.62 -11.09 -2.81
CA LEU A 176 -18.48 -10.57 -4.18
C LEU A 176 -19.81 -10.61 -4.96
N GLU A 177 -20.65 -11.64 -4.80
CA GLU A 177 -22.00 -11.67 -5.41
C GLU A 177 -22.83 -10.48 -4.93
N VAL A 178 -22.85 -10.26 -3.60
CA VAL A 178 -23.61 -9.16 -2.99
C VAL A 178 -23.08 -7.82 -3.47
N ILE A 179 -21.76 -7.61 -3.43
CA ILE A 179 -21.13 -6.36 -3.89
C ILE A 179 -21.44 -6.12 -5.38
N THR A 180 -21.39 -7.15 -6.23
CA THR A 180 -21.74 -7.04 -7.65
C THR A 180 -23.16 -6.51 -7.83
N VAL A 181 -24.14 -7.09 -7.13
CA VAL A 181 -25.54 -6.64 -7.21
C VAL A 181 -25.68 -5.20 -6.73
N LEU A 182 -25.01 -4.82 -5.64
CA LEU A 182 -25.03 -3.46 -5.11
C LEU A 182 -24.44 -2.44 -6.09
N VAL A 183 -23.32 -2.77 -6.74
CA VAL A 183 -22.69 -1.92 -7.75
C VAL A 183 -23.58 -1.78 -8.99
N LEU A 184 -24.17 -2.88 -9.49
CA LEU A 184 -25.09 -2.84 -10.63
C LEU A 184 -26.37 -2.03 -10.33
N TRP A 185 -26.88 -2.11 -9.10
CA TRP A 185 -28.00 -1.29 -8.68
C TRP A 185 -27.62 0.20 -8.62
N LYS A 186 -26.44 0.49 -8.06
CA LYS A 186 -25.89 1.85 -7.98
C LYS A 186 -25.68 2.47 -9.37
N THR A 187 -25.16 1.72 -10.34
CA THR A 187 -24.93 2.22 -11.71
C THR A 187 -26.22 2.48 -12.47
N ARG A 188 -27.27 1.68 -12.25
CA ARG A 188 -28.60 1.94 -12.84
C ARG A 188 -29.22 3.26 -12.40
N ILE A 189 -28.91 3.75 -11.20
CA ILE A 189 -29.40 5.04 -10.69
C ILE A 189 -28.78 6.23 -11.44
N TYR A 190 -27.59 6.08 -12.06
CA TYR A 190 -26.92 7.16 -12.79
C TYR A 190 -27.23 7.20 -14.30
N ILE A 191 -28.10 6.31 -14.78
CA ILE A 191 -28.52 6.24 -16.20
C ILE A 191 -29.88 6.96 -16.41
N PHE A 192 -30.48 7.51 -15.35
CA PHE A 192 -31.69 8.34 -15.37
C PHE A 192 -31.42 9.71 -14.75
#